data_AF-A0A2E8VPX7-F1
#
_entry.id   AF-A0A2E8VPX7-F1
#
_cell.length_a   1.000
_cell.length_b   1.000
_cell.length_c   1.000
_cell.angle_alpha   90.00
_cell.angle_beta   90.00
_cell.angle_gamma   90.00
#
_symmetry.space_group_name_H-M   'P 1'
#
loop_
_entity.id
_entity.type
_entity.pdbx_description
1 polymer ?
#
loop_
_entity_poly.entity_id
_entity_poly.type
_entity_poly.pdbx_seq_one_letter_code
_entity_poly.pdbx_strand_id
1 'polypeptide(L)'
;MTAIALSGALLTLPAMAEEQGSLGTTSTGKSDVSLTIADRVQIMGMDDIPLGTYSDTGDLVYNEAYCVYRNGAGNYKVNVTTDDAEFKVVSANASDEVAFTVRVDGDNDASNGAAILHGADSGNIDGRGDNRLRRR
;
A
#
# COMPACT_ATOMS: atom_id res chain seq x y z
N MET A 1 52.76 31.23 55.73
CA MET A 1 52.42 31.33 54.30
C MET A 1 51.98 29.95 53.83
N THR A 2 50.67 29.71 53.79
CA THR A 2 50.08 28.43 53.38
C THR A 2 49.56 28.59 51.95
N ALA A 3 50.16 27.86 51.02
CA ALA A 3 49.76 27.87 49.61
C ALA A 3 48.50 27.02 49.41
N ILE A 4 47.46 27.62 48.83
CA ILE A 4 46.22 26.93 48.45
C ILE A 4 46.41 26.43 47.02
N ALA A 5 46.51 25.11 46.84
CA ALA A 5 46.59 24.48 45.52
C ALA A 5 45.20 24.37 44.89
N LEU A 6 45.03 25.00 43.73
CA LEU A 6 43.80 25.05 42.95
C LEU A 6 43.61 23.70 42.20
N SER A 7 42.74 22.83 42.71
CA SER A 7 42.39 21.56 42.03
C SER A 7 41.24 21.81 41.05
N GLY A 8 41.58 22.08 39.79
CA GLY A 8 40.62 22.13 38.68
C GLY A 8 40.24 20.73 38.22
N ALA A 9 38.95 20.38 38.32
CA ALA A 9 38.41 19.14 37.80
C ALA A 9 38.30 19.22 36.26
N LEU A 10 39.07 18.37 35.57
CA LEU A 10 38.98 18.17 34.13
C LEU A 10 37.74 17.32 33.82
N LEU A 11 36.72 17.93 33.23
CA LEU A 11 35.54 17.25 32.68
C LEU A 11 35.96 16.52 31.40
N THR A 12 36.03 15.19 31.44
CA THR A 12 36.24 14.34 30.28
C THR A 12 34.94 14.23 29.49
N LEU A 13 34.81 15.01 28.42
CA LEU A 13 33.75 14.82 27.44
C LEU A 13 34.06 13.56 26.59
N PRO A 14 33.05 12.77 26.21
CA PRO A 14 33.26 11.63 25.34
C PRO A 14 33.77 12.13 23.98
N ALA A 15 35.00 11.73 23.64
CA ALA A 15 35.54 11.92 22.32
C ALA A 15 34.76 11.04 21.35
N MET A 16 34.06 11.66 20.39
CA MET A 16 33.59 10.97 19.21
C MET A 16 34.85 10.44 18.50
N ALA A 17 35.07 9.13 18.54
CA ALA A 17 36.14 8.51 17.79
C ALA A 17 35.81 8.64 16.30
N GLU A 18 36.46 9.58 15.63
CA GLU A 18 36.38 9.68 14.18
C GLU A 18 37.18 8.51 13.59
N GLU A 19 36.52 7.63 12.84
CA GLU A 19 37.17 6.50 12.18
C GLU A 19 37.81 6.96 10.85
N GLN A 20 38.62 8.02 10.92
CA GLN A 20 39.42 8.45 9.79
C GLN A 20 40.55 7.43 9.59
N GLY A 21 40.53 6.72 8.47
CA GLY A 21 41.57 5.76 8.13
C GLY A 21 42.97 6.37 8.22
N SER A 22 43.94 5.59 8.70
CA SER A 22 45.33 6.03 8.79
C SER A 22 45.92 6.30 7.41
N LEU A 23 46.76 7.32 7.28
CA LEU A 23 47.59 7.52 6.10
C LEU A 23 48.62 6.38 6.00
N GLY A 24 48.39 5.44 5.06
CA GLY A 24 49.29 4.34 4.70
C GLY A 24 49.25 4.10 3.19
N THR A 25 49.97 3.09 2.68
CA THR A 25 49.96 2.72 1.25
C THR A 25 48.58 2.25 0.75
N THR A 26 47.66 1.95 1.66
CA THR A 26 46.24 1.67 1.42
C THR A 26 45.39 2.57 2.34
N SER A 27 44.46 3.33 1.76
CA SER A 27 43.51 4.18 2.50
C SER A 27 42.27 3.38 2.89
N THR A 28 41.84 3.45 4.16
CA THR A 28 40.56 2.89 4.61
C THR A 28 39.55 4.01 4.86
N GLY A 29 38.85 4.43 3.80
CA GLY A 29 37.67 5.30 3.92
C GLY A 29 36.42 4.47 4.22
N LYS A 30 35.58 4.93 5.15
CA LYS A 30 34.25 4.37 5.38
C LYS A 30 33.19 5.36 4.90
N SER A 31 32.14 4.87 4.23
CA SER A 31 31.00 5.66 3.80
C SER A 31 29.73 4.84 4.01
N ASP A 32 28.81 5.36 4.81
CA ASP A 32 27.49 4.78 4.99
C ASP A 32 26.54 5.40 3.96
N VAL A 33 25.98 4.56 3.10
CA VAL A 33 24.97 4.95 2.13
C VAL A 33 23.64 4.33 2.55
N SER A 34 22.64 5.18 2.79
CA SER A 34 21.27 4.73 3.06
C SER A 34 20.34 5.10 1.91
N LEU A 35 19.41 4.21 1.60
CA LEU A 35 18.39 4.38 0.57
C LEU A 35 17.04 3.91 1.13
N THR A 36 16.03 4.78 1.04
CA THR A 36 14.65 4.44 1.40
C THR A 36 13.78 4.49 0.16
N ILE A 37 13.11 3.38 -0.14
CA ILE A 37 12.10 3.30 -1.19
C ILE A 37 10.73 3.28 -0.50
N ALA A 38 9.92 4.31 -0.74
CA ALA A 38 8.56 4.36 -0.22
C ALA A 38 7.65 3.39 -0.99
N ASP A 39 6.70 2.80 -0.27
CA ASP A 39 5.66 1.97 -0.85
C ASP A 39 4.76 2.81 -1.76
N ARG A 40 4.42 2.24 -2.91
CA ARG A 40 3.56 2.77 -3.96
C ARG A 40 2.64 1.66 -4.43
N VAL A 41 1.43 2.05 -4.76
CA VAL A 41 0.41 1.18 -5.34
C VAL A 41 -0.19 1.88 -6.56
N GLN A 42 -0.41 1.13 -7.62
CA GLN A 42 -1.11 1.58 -8.82
C GLN A 42 -2.12 0.51 -9.22
N ILE A 43 -3.36 0.94 -9.47
CA ILE A 43 -4.43 0.08 -9.97
C ILE A 43 -4.65 0.42 -11.45
N MET A 44 -4.80 -0.60 -12.29
CA MET A 44 -5.03 -0.45 -13.74
C MET A 44 -6.04 -1.48 -14.24
N GLY A 45 -6.54 -1.29 -15.46
CA GLY A 45 -7.44 -2.24 -16.11
C GLY A 45 -8.87 -2.19 -15.58
N MET A 46 -9.27 -1.05 -15.00
CA MET A 46 -10.65 -0.76 -14.66
C MET A 46 -11.26 0.12 -15.75
N ASP A 47 -12.48 -0.21 -16.12
CA ASP A 47 -13.35 0.46 -17.08
C ASP A 47 -14.75 0.61 -16.47
N ASP A 48 -15.65 1.28 -17.17
CA ASP A 48 -17.04 1.38 -16.76
C ASP A 48 -17.75 0.03 -16.92
N ILE A 49 -18.58 -0.36 -15.94
CA ILE A 49 -19.36 -1.60 -15.99
C ILE A 49 -20.63 -1.40 -16.84
N PRO A 50 -20.77 -2.08 -18.00
CA PRO A 50 -21.96 -2.00 -18.82
C PRO A 50 -23.05 -2.93 -18.27
N LEU A 51 -23.99 -2.38 -17.50
CA LEU A 51 -25.10 -3.15 -16.91
C LEU A 51 -26.08 -3.72 -17.96
N GLY A 52 -26.07 -3.22 -19.19
CA GLY A 52 -26.92 -3.71 -20.28
C GLY A 52 -28.41 -3.42 -20.07
N THR A 53 -29.28 -4.28 -20.62
CA THR A 53 -30.74 -4.18 -20.50
C THR A 53 -31.26 -5.23 -19.53
N TYR A 54 -32.05 -4.81 -18.55
CA TYR A 54 -32.71 -5.72 -17.61
C TYR A 54 -33.79 -6.54 -18.32
N SER A 55 -33.85 -7.85 -18.03
CA SER A 55 -34.73 -8.81 -18.72
C SER A 55 -36.02 -9.13 -17.95
N ASP A 56 -36.40 -8.29 -16.98
CA ASP A 56 -37.52 -8.50 -16.04
C ASP A 56 -37.40 -9.75 -15.14
N THR A 57 -36.27 -10.46 -15.18
CA THR A 57 -36.00 -11.64 -14.35
C THR A 57 -34.52 -11.71 -13.94
N GLY A 58 -34.27 -12.19 -12.71
CA GLY A 58 -32.94 -12.44 -12.16
C GLY A 58 -32.16 -11.18 -11.79
N ASP A 59 -30.89 -11.36 -11.41
CA ASP A 59 -29.96 -10.25 -11.14
C ASP A 59 -29.03 -10.04 -12.34
N LEU A 60 -28.66 -8.78 -12.59
CA LEU A 60 -27.58 -8.46 -13.52
C LEU A 60 -26.24 -8.70 -12.82
N VAL A 61 -25.42 -9.60 -13.37
CA VAL A 61 -24.10 -9.92 -12.83
C VAL A 61 -23.04 -9.57 -13.87
N TYR A 62 -22.09 -8.74 -13.46
CA TYR A 62 -20.93 -8.38 -14.26
C TYR A 62 -19.65 -8.60 -13.46
N ASN A 63 -18.58 -8.98 -14.14
CA ASN A 63 -17.27 -9.20 -13.54
C ASN A 63 -16.23 -8.45 -14.35
N GLU A 64 -15.27 -7.86 -13.65
CA GLU A 64 -14.16 -7.15 -14.26
C GLU A 64 -12.87 -7.49 -13.52
N ALA A 65 -11.82 -7.76 -14.30
CA ALA A 65 -10.50 -8.05 -13.75
C ALA A 65 -9.67 -6.76 -13.74
N TYR A 66 -9.04 -6.47 -12.59
CA TYR A 66 -8.14 -5.34 -12.43
C TYR A 66 -6.72 -5.80 -12.07
N CYS A 67 -5.74 -4.94 -12.28
CA CYS A 67 -4.33 -5.20 -11.99
C CYS A 67 -3.82 -4.27 -10.90
N VAL A 68 -3.16 -4.82 -9.88
CA VAL A 68 -2.52 -4.06 -8.80
C VAL A 68 -1.00 -4.19 -8.90
N TYR A 69 -0.33 -3.08 -9.20
CA TYR A 69 1.13 -2.97 -9.17
C TYR A 69 1.57 -2.32 -7.87
N ARG A 70 2.54 -2.93 -7.19
CA ARG A 70 3.06 -2.43 -5.91
C ARG A 70 4.52 -2.85 -5.69
N ASN A 71 5.27 -2.00 -4.98
CA ASN A 71 6.67 -2.27 -4.59
C ASN A 71 6.83 -2.60 -3.09
N GLY A 72 5.73 -2.62 -2.32
CA GLY A 72 5.70 -3.05 -0.92
C GLY A 72 5.56 -4.58 -0.76
N ALA A 73 5.90 -5.09 0.42
CA ALA A 73 5.77 -6.52 0.75
C ALA A 73 4.43 -6.87 1.41
N GLY A 74 4.08 -8.16 1.41
CA GLY A 74 2.93 -8.71 2.13
C GLY A 74 1.61 -8.59 1.38
N ASN A 75 0.52 -8.96 2.06
CA ASN A 75 -0.83 -8.94 1.50
C ASN A 75 -1.38 -7.51 1.46
N TYR A 76 -2.48 -7.31 0.74
CA TYR A 76 -3.22 -6.05 0.73
C TYR A 76 -4.72 -6.31 0.85
N LYS A 77 -5.46 -5.25 1.08
CA LYS A 77 -6.92 -5.24 1.05
C LYS A 77 -7.39 -4.11 0.15
N VAL A 78 -8.58 -4.25 -0.39
CA VAL A 78 -9.26 -3.24 -1.18
C VAL A 78 -10.44 -2.72 -0.37
N ASN A 79 -10.54 -1.41 -0.28
CA ASN A 79 -11.68 -0.72 0.28
C ASN A 79 -12.48 -0.12 -0.88
N VAL A 80 -13.76 -0.47 -0.97
CA VAL A 80 -14.65 0.02 -2.04
C VAL A 80 -15.68 0.95 -1.42
N THR A 81 -15.81 2.14 -2.02
CA THR A 81 -16.70 3.21 -1.57
C THR A 81 -17.46 3.80 -2.74
N THR A 82 -18.53 4.51 -2.43
CA THR A 82 -19.23 5.41 -3.35
C THR A 82 -19.42 6.76 -2.65
N ASP A 83 -19.89 7.77 -3.36
CA ASP A 83 -20.25 9.06 -2.77
C ASP A 83 -21.50 8.93 -1.85
N ASP A 84 -22.27 7.86 -2.02
CA ASP A 84 -23.40 7.49 -1.15
C ASP A 84 -22.96 6.68 0.08
N ALA A 85 -23.83 6.60 1.09
CA ALA A 85 -23.58 5.79 2.29
C ALA A 85 -23.75 4.27 2.07
N GLU A 86 -24.26 3.85 0.90
CA GLU A 86 -24.61 2.47 0.55
C GLU A 86 -24.33 2.22 -0.94
N PHE A 87 -24.13 0.96 -1.32
CA PHE A 87 -24.00 0.58 -2.73
C PHE A 87 -25.36 0.58 -3.44
N LYS A 88 -25.63 1.67 -4.15
CA LYS A 88 -26.83 1.85 -4.96
C LYS A 88 -26.55 2.73 -6.17
N VAL A 89 -27.37 2.54 -7.21
CA VAL A 89 -27.46 3.47 -8.34
C VAL A 89 -28.76 4.23 -8.19
N VAL A 90 -28.69 5.56 -8.29
CA VAL A 90 -29.85 6.45 -8.26
C VAL A 90 -30.14 6.93 -9.67
N SER A 91 -31.40 6.91 -10.08
CA SER A 91 -31.80 7.45 -11.38
C SER A 91 -31.45 8.93 -11.48
N ALA A 92 -30.88 9.33 -12.62
CA ALA A 92 -30.59 10.74 -12.89
C ALA A 92 -31.86 11.58 -13.12
N ASN A 93 -33.00 10.93 -13.43
CA ASN A 93 -34.23 11.60 -13.87
C ASN A 93 -35.44 11.31 -12.96
N ALA A 94 -35.29 10.42 -11.98
CA ALA A 94 -36.34 10.00 -11.05
C ALA A 94 -35.74 9.73 -9.67
N SER A 95 -36.58 9.41 -8.68
CA SER A 95 -36.12 9.00 -7.34
C SER A 95 -36.00 7.48 -7.19
N ASP A 96 -35.92 6.76 -8.31
CA ASP A 96 -35.75 5.32 -8.30
C ASP A 96 -34.32 4.96 -7.91
N GLU A 97 -34.18 3.98 -7.03
CA GLU A 97 -32.89 3.48 -6.55
C GLU A 97 -32.80 1.97 -6.79
N VAL A 98 -31.62 1.51 -7.20
CA VAL A 98 -31.30 0.09 -7.36
C VAL A 98 -30.08 -0.23 -6.53
N ALA A 99 -30.27 -1.02 -5.48
CA ALA A 99 -29.17 -1.52 -4.66
C ALA A 99 -28.35 -2.57 -5.42
N PHE A 100 -27.04 -2.59 -5.22
CA PHE A 100 -26.16 -3.61 -5.78
C PHE A 100 -25.19 -4.16 -4.73
N THR A 101 -24.68 -5.36 -4.99
CA THR A 101 -23.65 -5.99 -4.15
C THR A 101 -22.31 -5.94 -4.85
N VAL A 102 -21.26 -5.59 -4.12
CA VAL A 102 -19.88 -5.60 -4.61
C VAL A 102 -19.14 -6.81 -4.03
N ARG A 103 -18.33 -7.47 -4.87
CA ARG A 103 -17.37 -8.49 -4.46
C ARG A 103 -16.01 -8.14 -5.04
N VAL A 104 -14.96 -8.41 -4.28
CA VAL A 104 -13.56 -8.26 -4.72
C VAL A 104 -12.77 -9.43 -4.17
N ASP A 105 -11.96 -10.05 -5.01
CA ASP A 105 -11.01 -11.10 -4.62
C ASP A 105 -9.68 -10.98 -5.39
N GLY A 106 -8.86 -12.03 -5.32
CA GLY A 106 -7.51 -12.05 -5.87
C GLY A 106 -7.37 -12.71 -7.22
N ASP A 107 -8.47 -12.99 -7.94
CA ASP A 107 -8.43 -13.65 -9.23
C ASP A 107 -9.17 -12.85 -10.33
N ASN A 108 -9.46 -13.49 -11.46
CA ASN A 108 -10.01 -12.83 -12.65
C ASN A 108 -11.53 -12.69 -12.62
N ASP A 109 -12.22 -13.31 -11.66
CA ASP A 109 -13.65 -13.13 -11.44
C ASP A 109 -13.98 -13.17 -9.94
N ALA A 110 -14.70 -12.17 -9.44
CA ALA A 110 -15.03 -12.07 -8.02
C ALA A 110 -16.10 -13.08 -7.54
N SER A 111 -16.26 -14.20 -8.24
CA SER A 111 -17.39 -15.14 -8.09
C SER A 111 -17.34 -15.90 -6.76
N ASN A 112 -16.13 -16.13 -6.24
CA ASN A 112 -15.88 -16.78 -4.96
C ASN A 112 -15.64 -15.78 -3.81
N GLY A 113 -15.54 -14.49 -4.13
CA GLY A 113 -15.42 -13.40 -3.19
C GLY A 113 -16.64 -13.23 -2.27
N ALA A 114 -16.38 -12.77 -1.05
CA ALA A 114 -17.44 -12.35 -0.13
C ALA A 114 -17.99 -10.97 -0.56
N ALA A 115 -19.27 -10.75 -0.28
CA ALA A 115 -19.87 -9.42 -0.42
C ALA A 115 -19.15 -8.42 0.50
N ILE A 116 -18.80 -7.26 -0.04
CA ILE A 116 -18.16 -6.17 0.70
C ILE A 116 -19.24 -5.17 1.10
N LEU A 117 -19.22 -4.75 2.36
CA LEU A 117 -20.06 -3.65 2.85
C LEU A 117 -19.43 -2.30 2.46
N HIS A 118 -20.25 -1.28 2.27
CA HIS A 118 -19.76 0.06 1.97
C HIS A 118 -18.72 0.51 3.01
N GLY A 119 -17.54 0.93 2.54
CA GLY A 119 -16.44 1.39 3.41
C GLY A 119 -15.76 0.29 4.21
N ALA A 120 -16.10 -1.00 4.03
CA ALA A 120 -15.38 -2.11 4.61
C ALA A 120 -14.19 -2.56 3.73
N ASP A 121 -13.21 -3.21 4.36
CA ASP A 121 -12.13 -3.86 3.63
C ASP A 121 -12.57 -5.21 3.04
N SER A 122 -11.99 -5.57 1.90
CA SER A 122 -12.01 -6.94 1.38
C SER A 122 -11.32 -7.94 2.32
N GLY A 123 -11.40 -9.22 1.98
CA GLY A 123 -10.45 -10.22 2.47
C GLY A 123 -9.00 -9.88 2.09
N ASN A 124 -8.03 -10.56 2.69
CA ASN A 124 -6.62 -10.40 2.31
C ASN A 124 -6.41 -10.93 0.89
N ILE A 125 -5.89 -10.09 0.01
CA ILE A 125 -5.44 -10.46 -1.34
C ILE A 125 -3.93 -10.67 -1.30
N ASP A 126 -3.45 -11.76 -1.91
CA ASP A 126 -2.03 -12.05 -1.97
C ASP A 126 -1.31 -10.97 -2.79
N GLY A 127 -0.36 -10.29 -2.14
CA GLY A 127 0.46 -9.25 -2.76
C GLY A 127 1.77 -9.76 -3.34
N ARG A 128 2.09 -11.05 -3.16
CA ARG A 128 3.22 -11.69 -3.83
C ARG A 128 2.81 -11.85 -5.29
N GLY A 129 3.40 -11.02 -6.16
CA GLY A 129 3.09 -10.94 -7.59
C GLY A 129 3.34 -12.22 -8.37
N ASP A 130 2.47 -13.20 -8.18
CA ASP A 130 2.39 -14.40 -9.00
C ASP A 130 1.00 -14.49 -9.65
N ASN A 131 0.65 -13.46 -10.41
CA ASN A 131 -0.13 -13.66 -11.62
C ASN A 131 0.66 -13.10 -12.81
N ARG A 132 1.52 -13.96 -13.34
CA ARG A 132 2.34 -13.88 -14.57
C ARG A 132 3.66 -13.08 -14.57
N LEU A 133 4.70 -13.92 -14.50
CA LEU A 133 5.99 -13.86 -15.20
C LEU A 133 7.13 -13.08 -14.53
N ARG A 134 7.96 -13.86 -13.85
CA ARG A 134 9.31 -13.50 -13.44
C ARG A 134 10.17 -13.11 -14.65
N ARG A 135 10.86 -11.97 -14.51
CA ARG A 135 12.08 -11.50 -15.20
C ARG A 135 11.97 -11.27 -16.71
N ARG A 136 12.23 -10.02 -17.13
CA ARG A 136 13.56 -9.61 -17.62
C ARG A 136 13.87 -8.20 -17.13
#